data_AF-A0A820GK04-F1
#
_entry.id   AF-A0A820GK04-F1
#
_cell.length_a   1.000
_cell.length_b   1.000
_cell.length_c   1.000
_cell.angle_alpha   90.00
_cell.angle_beta   90.00
_cell.angle_gamma   90.00
#
_symmetry.space_group_name_H-M   'P 1'
#
loop_
_entity.id
_entity.type
_entity.pdbx_description
1 polymer ?
#
loop_
_entity_poly.entity_id
_entity_poly.type
_entity_poly.pdbx_seq_one_letter_code
_entity_poly.pdbx_strand_id
1 'polypeptide(L)'
;MFISYREGSKSTPKHSYAEFRLKAYAPTAFRFFRNAFEVDPSTFMLSLCAKDLRELPNPGASGSIFYITADDAYIIKTVSKKEAKLLLGLLPGYYMNLTQNPFTLLPKFFGLFCYQSSNKNIRFVIMNNLVPTNVKLAEKYDLKGSIYKRKASEEEHKREVPTLKDNDFKYQHPYGLTLEPFFYDQLMQTIEDDIRVSEISFTKQKNKN
;
A
#
# COMPACT_ATOMS: atom_id res chain seq x y z
N MET A 1 -20.11 9.21 -2.60
CA MET A 1 -19.71 9.20 -4.02
C MET A 1 -20.05 10.56 -4.55
N PHE A 2 -19.10 11.24 -5.18
CA PHE A 2 -19.34 12.59 -5.70
C PHE A 2 -19.08 12.60 -7.21
N ILE A 3 -19.86 13.39 -7.92
CA ILE A 3 -19.80 13.58 -9.36
C ILE A 3 -19.21 14.96 -9.61
N SER A 4 -18.17 15.04 -10.41
CA SER A 4 -17.52 16.29 -10.80
C SER A 4 -17.83 16.57 -12.26
N TYR A 5 -18.62 17.61 -12.48
CA TYR A 5 -18.97 18.11 -13.81
C TYR A 5 -17.93 19.12 -14.26
N ARG A 6 -17.67 19.19 -15.58
CA ARG A 6 -16.69 20.12 -16.14
C ARG A 6 -17.01 21.57 -15.76
N GLU A 7 -18.29 21.95 -15.85
CA GLU A 7 -18.79 23.28 -15.50
C GLU A 7 -18.92 23.52 -13.98
N GLY A 8 -18.65 22.51 -13.16
CA GLY A 8 -18.83 22.56 -11.71
C GLY A 8 -20.28 22.34 -11.27
N SER A 9 -20.50 22.37 -9.96
CA SER A 9 -21.80 22.24 -9.31
C SER A 9 -21.80 23.00 -7.98
N LYS A 10 -22.92 22.97 -7.23
CA LYS A 10 -22.97 23.55 -5.87
C LYS A 10 -21.95 22.92 -4.91
N SER A 11 -21.52 21.69 -5.17
CA SER A 11 -20.63 20.91 -4.29
C SER A 11 -19.25 20.63 -4.89
N THR A 12 -19.00 21.00 -6.15
CA THR A 12 -17.72 20.72 -6.85
C THR A 12 -17.31 21.91 -7.71
N PRO A 13 -16.04 22.34 -7.68
CA PRO A 13 -15.56 23.45 -8.51
C PRO A 13 -15.55 23.09 -10.00
N LYS A 14 -15.56 24.13 -10.85
CA LYS A 14 -15.32 24.02 -12.30
C LYS A 14 -13.90 23.52 -12.57
N HIS A 15 -13.69 22.70 -13.60
CA HIS A 15 -12.38 22.19 -13.99
C HIS A 15 -12.24 21.93 -15.49
N SER A 16 -11.00 21.77 -15.98
CA SER A 16 -10.72 21.51 -17.40
C SER A 16 -10.82 20.02 -17.79
N TYR A 17 -10.76 19.10 -16.82
CA TYR A 17 -10.82 17.66 -17.04
C TYR A 17 -12.19 17.17 -17.54
N ALA A 18 -12.24 15.95 -18.09
CA ALA A 18 -13.49 15.27 -18.41
C ALA A 18 -14.33 15.04 -17.15
N GLU A 19 -15.65 14.94 -17.32
CA GLU A 19 -16.55 14.62 -16.20
C GLU A 19 -16.19 13.28 -15.58
N PHE A 20 -16.12 13.25 -14.26
CA PHE A 20 -15.73 12.04 -13.54
C PHE A 20 -16.53 11.85 -12.27
N ARG A 21 -16.54 10.60 -11.79
CA ARG A 21 -17.07 10.21 -10.49
C ARG A 21 -15.94 9.69 -9.63
N LEU A 22 -15.87 10.19 -8.39
CA LEU A 22 -14.96 9.67 -7.38
C LEU A 22 -15.77 8.97 -6.28
N LYS A 23 -15.58 7.65 -6.19
CA LYS A 23 -16.19 6.83 -5.16
C LYS A 23 -15.16 6.48 -4.10
N ALA A 24 -15.37 6.94 -2.87
CA ALA A 24 -14.68 6.42 -1.70
C ALA A 24 -15.37 5.13 -1.22
N TYR A 25 -14.60 4.08 -0.94
CA TYR A 25 -15.08 2.86 -0.31
C TYR A 25 -14.82 2.90 1.19
N ALA A 26 -15.77 2.40 1.98
CA ALA A 26 -15.68 2.32 3.44
C ALA A 26 -15.08 3.58 4.12
N PRO A 27 -15.57 4.80 3.81
CA PRO A 27 -14.92 6.05 4.25
C PRO A 27 -14.78 6.15 5.77
N THR A 28 -15.75 5.64 6.53
CA THR A 28 -15.70 5.61 8.00
C THR A 28 -14.58 4.70 8.52
N ALA A 29 -14.36 3.54 7.90
CA ALA A 29 -13.29 2.62 8.29
C ALA A 29 -11.91 3.25 8.02
N PHE A 30 -11.71 3.82 6.83
CA PHE A 30 -10.44 4.49 6.51
C PHE A 30 -10.20 5.76 7.34
N ARG A 31 -11.26 6.47 7.78
CA ARG A 31 -11.11 7.53 8.77
C ARG A 31 -10.59 6.98 10.10
N PHE A 32 -11.15 5.86 10.57
CA PHE A 32 -10.66 5.20 11.78
C PHE A 32 -9.20 4.76 11.62
N PHE A 33 -8.82 4.13 10.50
CA PHE A 33 -7.43 3.72 10.28
C PHE A 33 -6.46 4.90 10.24
N ARG A 34 -6.83 6.01 9.58
CA ARG A 34 -6.02 7.23 9.63
C ARG A 34 -5.82 7.72 11.07
N ASN A 35 -6.88 7.75 11.87
CA ASN A 35 -6.77 8.15 13.28
C ASN A 35 -5.89 7.18 14.09
N ALA A 36 -6.02 5.87 13.87
CA ALA A 36 -5.21 4.85 14.55
C ALA A 36 -3.71 4.96 14.21
N PHE A 37 -3.38 5.52 13.05
CA PHE A 37 -2.01 5.81 12.63
C PHE A 37 -1.64 7.29 12.75
N GLU A 38 -2.42 8.07 13.52
CA GLU A 38 -2.15 9.48 13.81
C GLU A 38 -2.01 10.37 12.55
N VAL A 39 -2.72 10.01 11.48
CA VAL A 39 -2.75 10.79 10.24
C VAL A 39 -3.78 11.90 10.35
N ASP A 40 -3.30 13.14 10.51
CA ASP A 40 -4.15 14.33 10.49
C ASP A 40 -4.85 14.51 9.13
N PRO A 41 -6.18 14.79 9.10
CA PRO A 41 -6.89 14.97 7.84
C PRO A 41 -6.38 16.13 6.98
N SER A 42 -5.93 17.22 7.59
CA SER A 42 -5.49 18.42 6.86
C SER A 42 -4.15 18.16 6.19
N THR A 43 -3.19 17.60 6.92
CA THR A 43 -1.89 17.22 6.36
C THR A 43 -2.04 16.14 5.28
N PHE A 44 -2.89 15.13 5.51
CA PHE A 44 -3.18 14.10 4.51
C PHE A 44 -3.71 14.68 3.20
N MET A 45 -4.64 15.64 3.27
CA MET A 45 -5.17 16.32 2.09
C MET A 45 -4.13 17.21 1.42
N LEU A 46 -3.29 17.90 2.19
CA LEU A 46 -2.19 18.71 1.64
C LEU A 46 -1.19 17.83 0.87
N SER A 47 -0.74 16.72 1.45
CA SER A 47 0.20 15.80 0.79
C SER A 47 -0.35 15.24 -0.53
N LEU A 48 -1.64 14.95 -0.59
CA LEU A 48 -2.28 14.34 -1.76
C LEU A 48 -2.71 15.34 -2.85
N CYS A 49 -3.01 16.59 -2.48
CA CYS A 49 -3.69 17.52 -3.38
C CYS A 49 -2.97 18.85 -3.61
N ALA A 50 -1.98 19.22 -2.79
CA ALA A 50 -1.30 20.51 -2.92
C ALA A 50 -0.21 20.53 -4.01
N LYS A 51 0.34 19.37 -4.36
CA LYS A 51 1.40 19.21 -5.37
C LYS A 51 1.13 18.00 -6.25
N ASP A 52 1.71 18.00 -7.44
CA ASP A 52 1.60 16.88 -8.37
C ASP A 52 2.20 15.59 -7.78
N LEU A 53 1.55 14.47 -8.09
CA LEU A 53 2.05 13.15 -7.73
C LEU A 53 3.16 12.73 -8.69
N ARG A 54 4.20 12.10 -8.16
CA ARG A 54 5.30 11.57 -8.98
C ARG A 54 5.04 10.10 -9.31
N GLU A 55 5.04 9.74 -10.58
CA GLU A 55 4.92 8.33 -10.99
C GLU A 55 6.22 7.58 -10.64
N LEU A 56 6.07 6.39 -10.05
CA LEU A 56 7.19 5.52 -9.74
C LEU A 56 7.33 4.45 -10.83
N PRO A 57 8.55 4.20 -11.34
CA PRO A 57 8.78 3.10 -12.26
C PRO A 57 8.49 1.78 -11.55
N ASN A 58 7.55 1.00 -12.08
CA ASN A 58 7.16 -0.29 -11.51
C ASN A 58 7.78 -1.46 -12.29
N PRO A 59 8.72 -2.22 -11.72
CA PRO A 59 9.25 -3.45 -12.33
C PRO A 59 8.35 -4.68 -12.13
N GLY A 60 7.21 -4.54 -11.45
CA GLY A 60 6.34 -5.65 -11.06
C GLY A 60 5.43 -6.17 -12.17
N ALA A 61 5.27 -7.50 -12.24
CA ALA A 61 4.48 -8.20 -13.26
C ALA A 61 2.95 -7.92 -13.23
N SER A 62 2.43 -7.23 -12.21
CA SER A 62 1.00 -6.96 -12.05
C SER A 62 0.43 -5.88 -12.97
N GLY A 63 1.29 -5.10 -13.64
CA GLY A 63 0.86 -3.95 -14.45
C GLY A 63 0.21 -2.82 -13.65
N SER A 64 0.37 -2.82 -12.33
CA SER A 64 -0.13 -1.74 -11.46
C SER A 64 0.72 -0.49 -11.62
N ILE A 65 0.11 0.67 -11.63
CA ILE A 65 0.79 1.96 -11.62
C ILE A 65 0.94 2.41 -10.16
N PHE A 66 2.10 2.99 -9.84
CA PHE A 66 2.41 3.53 -8.54
C PHE A 66 2.72 5.01 -8.66
N TYR A 67 2.19 5.79 -7.73
CA TYR A 67 2.54 7.19 -7.55
C TYR A 67 2.99 7.41 -6.11
N ILE A 68 3.79 8.45 -5.89
CA ILE A 68 4.20 8.93 -4.58
C ILE A 68 3.86 10.41 -4.43
N THR A 69 3.49 10.83 -3.23
CA THR A 69 3.27 12.25 -2.92
C THR A 69 4.59 13.02 -2.94
N ALA A 70 4.52 14.34 -3.15
CA ALA A 70 5.72 15.17 -3.26
C ALA A 70 6.55 15.26 -1.97
N ASP A 71 5.95 14.96 -0.81
CA ASP A 71 6.58 14.88 0.50
C ASP A 71 6.99 13.45 0.90
N ASP A 72 6.87 12.49 -0.02
CA ASP A 72 7.22 11.08 0.16
C ASP A 72 6.49 10.32 1.26
N ALA A 73 5.41 10.89 1.79
CA ALA A 73 4.64 10.30 2.87
C ALA A 73 3.75 9.13 2.42
N TYR A 74 3.17 9.22 1.22
CA TYR A 74 2.14 8.29 0.76
C TYR A 74 2.41 7.72 -0.62
N ILE A 75 2.09 6.44 -0.76
CA ILE A 75 2.05 5.72 -2.03
C ILE A 75 0.59 5.57 -2.47
N ILE A 76 0.33 5.88 -3.73
CA ILE A 76 -0.94 5.61 -4.40
C ILE A 76 -0.71 4.49 -5.39
N LYS A 77 -1.35 3.34 -5.17
CA LYS A 77 -1.21 2.15 -6.01
C LYS A 77 -2.53 1.84 -6.71
N THR A 78 -2.51 1.69 -8.02
CA THR A 78 -3.68 1.16 -8.74
C THR A 78 -3.89 -0.31 -8.43
N VAL A 79 -5.13 -0.71 -8.23
CA VAL A 79 -5.51 -2.10 -7.92
C VAL A 79 -6.62 -2.57 -8.87
N SER A 80 -6.63 -3.86 -9.16
CA SER A 80 -7.71 -4.48 -9.91
C SER A 80 -9.03 -4.47 -9.13
N LYS A 81 -10.15 -4.72 -9.83
CA LYS A 81 -11.46 -4.90 -9.17
C LYS A 81 -11.44 -6.06 -8.16
N LYS A 82 -10.69 -7.13 -8.44
CA LYS A 82 -10.55 -8.30 -7.56
C LYS A 82 -9.78 -7.94 -6.29
N GLU A 83 -8.64 -7.26 -6.42
CA GLU A 83 -7.85 -6.81 -5.26
C GLU A 83 -8.61 -5.79 -4.40
N ALA A 84 -9.34 -4.85 -5.01
CA ALA A 84 -10.18 -3.92 -4.26
C ALA A 84 -11.28 -4.65 -3.45
N LYS A 85 -11.91 -5.69 -4.02
CA LYS A 85 -12.87 -6.53 -3.30
C LYS A 85 -12.20 -7.33 -2.19
N LEU A 86 -11.00 -7.85 -2.43
CA LEU A 86 -10.21 -8.56 -1.41
C LEU A 86 -9.89 -7.63 -0.23
N LEU A 87 -9.37 -6.44 -0.48
CA LEU A 87 -9.09 -5.45 0.55
C LEU A 87 -10.34 -5.09 1.36
N LEU A 88 -11.49 -4.92 0.70
CA LEU A 88 -12.75 -4.67 1.40
C LEU A 88 -13.17 -5.83 2.31
N GLY A 89 -12.92 -7.08 1.89
CA GLY A 89 -13.16 -8.27 2.72
C GLY A 89 -12.18 -8.39 3.89
N LEU A 90 -10.97 -7.83 3.77
CA LEU A 90 -9.93 -7.81 4.81
C LEU A 90 -10.24 -6.81 5.93
N LEU A 91 -10.99 -5.72 5.66
CA LEU A 91 -11.13 -4.61 6.59
C LEU A 91 -11.57 -4.98 8.02
N PRO A 92 -12.50 -5.93 8.26
CA PRO A 92 -12.86 -6.33 9.62
C PRO A 92 -11.69 -6.97 10.38
N GLY A 93 -10.93 -7.85 9.73
CA GLY A 93 -9.75 -8.48 10.33
C GLY A 93 -8.63 -7.47 10.54
N TYR A 94 -8.45 -6.57 9.58
CA TYR A 94 -7.49 -5.47 9.69
C TYR A 94 -7.80 -4.53 10.85
N TYR A 95 -9.08 -4.17 11.04
CA TYR A 95 -9.52 -3.40 12.20
C TYR A 95 -9.16 -4.09 13.52
N MET A 96 -9.48 -5.38 13.66
CA MET A 96 -9.14 -6.14 14.87
C MET A 96 -7.63 -6.14 15.11
N ASN A 97 -6.83 -6.34 14.06
CA ASN A 97 -5.37 -6.30 14.16
C ASN A 97 -4.88 -4.96 14.70
N LEU A 98 -5.36 -3.84 14.16
CA LEU A 98 -4.91 -2.51 14.61
C LEU A 98 -5.29 -2.23 16.07
N THR A 99 -6.38 -2.80 16.56
CA THR A 99 -6.78 -2.65 17.97
C THR A 99 -6.01 -3.54 18.94
N GLN A 100 -5.41 -4.63 18.45
CA GLN A 100 -4.74 -5.64 19.28
C GLN A 100 -3.21 -5.62 19.14
N ASN A 101 -2.71 -5.20 17.98
CA ASN A 101 -1.30 -5.17 17.61
C ASN A 101 -0.94 -3.77 17.07
N PRO A 102 -0.61 -2.81 17.95
CA PRO A 102 -0.26 -1.45 17.53
C PRO A 102 1.05 -1.38 16.70
N PHE A 103 1.89 -2.42 16.76
CA PHE A 103 3.17 -2.50 16.06
C PHE A 103 3.12 -3.31 14.76
N THR A 104 1.92 -3.58 14.23
CA THR A 104 1.73 -4.31 12.98
C THR A 104 2.64 -3.84 11.84
N LEU A 105 3.15 -4.80 11.08
CA LEU A 105 3.94 -4.62 9.86
C LEU A 105 3.07 -4.62 8.61
N LEU A 106 1.76 -4.85 8.72
CA LEU A 106 0.84 -4.79 7.59
C LEU A 106 0.85 -3.38 6.96
N PRO A 107 0.62 -3.28 5.64
CA PRO A 107 0.52 -1.97 4.98
C PRO A 107 -0.50 -1.08 5.68
N LYS A 108 -0.15 0.18 5.92
CA LYS A 108 -1.05 1.16 6.54
C LYS A 108 -1.96 1.73 5.47
N PHE A 109 -3.20 1.27 5.41
CA PHE A 109 -4.15 1.70 4.38
C PHE A 109 -4.95 2.94 4.82
N PHE A 110 -4.89 4.01 4.03
CA PHE A 110 -5.51 5.30 4.34
C PHE A 110 -6.72 5.66 3.47
N GLY A 111 -6.97 4.90 2.41
CA GLY A 111 -8.16 5.06 1.58
C GLY A 111 -8.19 4.11 0.41
N LEU A 112 -9.40 3.72 0.00
CA LEU A 112 -9.65 2.99 -1.24
C LEU A 112 -10.67 3.79 -2.06
N PHE A 113 -10.31 4.09 -3.29
CA PHE A 113 -11.12 4.91 -4.18
C PHE A 113 -11.33 4.25 -5.54
N CYS A 114 -12.39 4.65 -6.24
CA CYS A 114 -12.60 4.36 -7.65
C CYS A 114 -12.87 5.68 -8.37
N TYR A 115 -11.96 6.05 -9.25
CA TYR A 115 -12.12 7.10 -10.25
C TYR A 115 -12.81 6.51 -11.49
N GLN A 116 -13.91 7.12 -11.90
CA GLN A 116 -14.68 6.69 -13.05
C GLN A 116 -14.82 7.87 -14.00
N SER A 117 -14.21 7.78 -15.18
CA SER A 117 -14.34 8.79 -16.22
C SER A 117 -14.64 8.11 -17.54
N SER A 118 -15.68 8.58 -18.22
CA SER A 118 -16.20 7.94 -19.43
C SER A 118 -16.44 6.43 -19.18
N ASN A 119 -15.73 5.54 -19.88
CA ASN A 119 -15.83 4.08 -19.74
C ASN A 119 -14.68 3.45 -18.94
N LYS A 120 -13.81 4.26 -18.31
CA LYS A 120 -12.67 3.76 -17.53
C LYS A 120 -12.99 3.77 -16.03
N ASN A 121 -12.63 2.69 -15.35
CA ASN A 121 -12.77 2.54 -13.90
C ASN A 121 -11.40 2.23 -13.29
N ILE A 122 -10.77 3.24 -12.71
CA ILE A 122 -9.46 3.12 -12.06
C ILE A 122 -9.70 3.02 -10.56
N ARG A 123 -9.26 1.92 -9.95
CA ARG A 123 -9.27 1.77 -8.49
C ARG A 123 -7.88 1.96 -7.97
N PHE A 124 -7.76 2.64 -6.86
CA PHE A 124 -6.46 2.87 -6.23
C PHE A 124 -6.60 2.89 -4.72
N VAL A 125 -5.54 2.41 -4.06
CA VAL A 125 -5.37 2.45 -2.62
C VAL A 125 -4.31 3.49 -2.28
N ILE A 126 -4.53 4.24 -1.22
CA ILE A 126 -3.56 5.13 -0.62
C ILE A 126 -3.00 4.42 0.61
N MET A 127 -1.69 4.31 0.69
CA MET A 127 -0.98 3.63 1.77
C MET A 127 0.29 4.38 2.17
N ASN A 128 0.87 4.05 3.32
CA ASN A 128 2.14 4.65 3.74
C ASN A 128 3.27 4.29 2.77
N ASN A 129 4.21 5.22 2.60
CA ASN A 129 5.53 4.88 2.10
C ASN A 129 6.35 4.27 3.26
N LEU A 130 6.84 3.03 3.08
CA LEU A 130 7.65 2.37 4.11
C LEU A 130 9.09 2.93 4.15
N VAL A 131 9.59 3.39 3.00
CA VAL A 131 10.97 3.90 2.86
C VAL A 131 10.91 5.32 2.30
N PRO A 132 10.88 6.34 3.18
CA PRO A 132 11.03 7.73 2.77
C PRO A 132 12.33 7.95 1.98
N THR A 133 12.30 8.81 0.95
CA THR A 133 13.48 9.04 0.07
C THR A 133 14.65 9.68 0.82
N ASN A 134 14.41 10.32 1.96
CA ASN A 134 15.48 10.90 2.80
C ASN A 134 16.24 9.84 3.61
N VAL A 135 15.79 8.57 3.64
CA VAL A 135 16.53 7.47 4.25
C VAL A 135 17.42 6.82 3.19
N LYS A 136 18.74 6.97 3.34
CA LYS A 136 19.70 6.28 2.49
C LYS A 136 19.77 4.80 2.88
N LEU A 137 19.08 3.96 2.12
CA LEU A 137 19.17 2.51 2.27
C LEU A 137 20.53 1.99 1.80
N ALA A 138 21.17 1.15 2.62
CA ALA A 138 22.35 0.39 2.21
C ALA A 138 21.94 -0.84 1.37
N GLU A 139 20.93 -1.58 1.84
CA GLU A 139 20.41 -2.78 1.20
C GLU A 139 18.88 -2.78 1.20
N LYS A 140 18.28 -3.44 0.22
CA LYS A 140 16.82 -3.51 0.06
C LYS A 140 16.42 -4.87 -0.48
N TYR A 141 15.46 -5.53 0.18
CA TYR A 141 14.99 -6.86 -0.17
C TYR A 141 13.47 -6.93 -0.31
N ASP A 142 12.98 -7.58 -1.37
CA ASP A 142 11.63 -8.16 -1.46
C ASP A 142 11.78 -9.63 -1.08
N LEU A 143 11.26 -10.04 0.07
CA LEU A 143 11.31 -11.42 0.58
C LEU A 143 9.90 -12.03 0.64
N LYS A 144 9.77 -13.29 0.18
CA LYS A 144 8.48 -14.01 0.14
C LYS A 144 8.58 -15.44 0.67
N GLY A 145 9.76 -15.90 1.07
CA GLY A 145 10.00 -17.26 1.55
C GLY A 145 10.00 -18.34 0.47
N SER A 146 9.71 -17.99 -0.79
CA SER A 146 9.76 -18.93 -1.92
C SER A 146 11.10 -18.89 -2.65
N ILE A 147 11.37 -19.89 -3.50
CA ILE A 147 12.65 -20.02 -4.23
C ILE A 147 12.54 -19.71 -5.73
N TYR A 148 11.39 -19.97 -6.34
CA TYR A 148 11.20 -19.84 -7.77
C TYR A 148 11.06 -18.37 -8.19
N LYS A 149 11.90 -17.92 -9.14
CA LYS A 149 11.96 -16.51 -9.61
C LYS A 149 12.24 -15.48 -8.51
N ARG A 150 12.95 -15.89 -7.44
CA ARG A 150 13.34 -15.04 -6.32
C ARG A 150 14.82 -14.63 -6.35
N LYS A 151 15.31 -14.30 -7.55
CA LYS A 151 16.57 -13.59 -7.79
C LYS A 151 16.28 -12.26 -8.49
N ALA A 152 17.01 -11.19 -8.17
CA ALA A 152 16.95 -9.94 -8.91
C ALA A 152 17.43 -10.13 -10.36
N SER A 153 16.93 -9.28 -11.27
CA SER A 153 17.39 -9.28 -12.66
C SER A 153 18.74 -8.57 -12.78
N GLU A 154 19.48 -8.85 -13.84
CA GLU A 154 20.74 -8.14 -14.13
C GLU A 154 20.54 -6.62 -14.25
N GLU A 155 19.40 -6.18 -14.78
CA GLU A 155 19.05 -4.76 -14.84
C GLU A 155 18.84 -4.15 -13.46
N GLU A 156 18.15 -4.85 -12.55
CA GLU A 156 17.94 -4.35 -11.19
C GLU A 156 19.26 -4.27 -10.42
N HIS A 157 20.19 -5.22 -10.63
CA HIS A 157 21.53 -5.19 -10.05
C HIS A 157 22.38 -3.99 -10.48
N LYS A 158 22.07 -3.34 -11.60
CA LYS A 158 22.79 -2.14 -12.08
C LYS A 158 22.37 -0.86 -11.37
N ARG A 159 21.29 -0.89 -10.58
CA ARG A 159 20.80 0.28 -9.83
C ARG A 159 21.68 0.55 -8.62
N GLU A 160 21.74 1.82 -8.21
CA GLU A 160 22.53 2.23 -7.03
C GLU A 160 22.10 1.48 -5.76
N VAL A 161 20.80 1.30 -5.56
CA VAL A 161 20.25 0.48 -4.46
C VAL A 161 19.26 -0.55 -5.04
N PRO A 162 19.73 -1.76 -5.40
CA PRO A 162 18.90 -2.79 -6.02
C PRO A 162 17.85 -3.33 -5.04
N THR A 163 16.68 -3.69 -5.56
CA THR A 163 15.68 -4.48 -4.85
C THR A 163 15.99 -5.96 -5.03
N LEU A 164 16.78 -6.49 -4.10
CA LEU A 164 17.21 -7.89 -4.08
C LEU A 164 16.08 -8.82 -3.63
N LYS A 165 16.22 -10.12 -3.88
CA LYS A 165 15.19 -11.13 -3.54
C LYS A 165 15.76 -12.26 -2.67
N ASP A 166 14.93 -13.25 -2.35
CA ASP A 166 15.26 -14.32 -1.39
C ASP A 166 16.55 -15.07 -1.70
N ASN A 167 16.84 -15.37 -2.97
CA ASN A 167 18.07 -16.08 -3.34
C ASN A 167 19.31 -15.18 -3.26
N ASP A 168 19.15 -13.87 -3.51
CA ASP A 168 20.22 -12.90 -3.32
C ASP A 168 20.52 -12.72 -1.83
N PHE A 169 19.47 -12.62 -1.01
CA PHE A 169 19.59 -12.53 0.44
C PHE A 169 20.31 -13.74 1.03
N LYS A 170 19.92 -14.96 0.66
CA LYS A 170 20.60 -16.19 1.13
C LYS A 170 22.07 -16.26 0.73
N TYR A 171 22.42 -15.70 -0.43
CA TYR A 171 23.81 -15.65 -0.89
C TYR A 171 24.63 -14.62 -0.13
N GLN A 172 24.08 -13.41 0.10
CA GLN A 172 24.78 -12.31 0.76
C GLN A 172 24.84 -12.47 2.28
N HIS A 173 23.76 -12.99 2.88
CA HIS A 173 23.58 -13.19 4.31
C HIS A 173 23.34 -14.68 4.63
N PRO A 174 24.34 -15.56 4.41
CA PRO A 174 24.16 -17.01 4.60
C PRO A 174 23.83 -17.40 6.05
N TYR A 175 24.16 -16.55 7.02
CA TYR A 175 23.85 -16.72 8.43
C TYR A 175 22.67 -15.85 8.90
N GLY A 176 22.00 -15.15 7.98
CA GLY A 176 20.90 -14.24 8.28
C GLY A 176 21.34 -12.91 8.90
N LEU A 177 20.37 -12.17 9.42
CA LEU A 177 20.59 -10.91 10.14
C LEU A 177 20.54 -11.17 11.65
N THR A 178 21.54 -10.67 12.37
CA THR A 178 21.56 -10.74 13.83
C THR A 178 20.72 -9.61 14.43
N LEU A 179 19.81 -9.97 15.32
CA LEU A 179 19.01 -9.06 16.13
C LEU A 179 19.22 -9.39 17.61
N GLU A 180 19.12 -8.38 18.47
CA GLU A 180 19.08 -8.61 19.92
C GLU A 180 17.86 -9.49 20.26
N PRO A 181 17.98 -10.47 21.18
CA PRO A 181 16.92 -11.43 21.46
C PRO A 181 15.55 -10.78 21.73
N PHE A 182 15.52 -9.69 22.50
CA PHE A 182 14.30 -8.95 22.78
C PHE A 182 13.59 -8.46 21.50
N PHE A 183 14.34 -7.81 20.59
CA PHE A 183 13.76 -7.30 19.34
C PHE A 183 13.39 -8.42 18.37
N TYR A 184 14.17 -9.52 18.37
CA TYR A 184 13.84 -10.70 17.58
C TYR A 184 12.49 -11.29 17.99
N ASP A 185 12.28 -11.50 19.30
CA ASP A 185 11.04 -12.07 19.82
C ASP A 185 9.84 -11.16 19.53
N GLN A 186 9.99 -9.84 19.71
CA GLN A 186 8.94 -8.87 19.37
C GLN A 186 8.61 -8.87 17.87
N LEU A 187 9.63 -8.92 17.01
CA LEU A 187 9.45 -8.95 15.56
C LEU A 187 8.73 -10.23 15.12
N MET A 188 9.16 -11.39 15.63
CA MET A 188 8.57 -12.67 15.26
C MET A 188 7.12 -12.79 15.73
N GLN A 189 6.83 -12.36 16.97
CA GLN A 189 5.45 -12.31 17.47
C GLN A 189 4.56 -11.43 16.58
N THR A 190 5.05 -10.25 16.20
CA THR A 190 4.31 -9.33 15.32
C THR A 190 4.04 -9.95 13.95
N ILE A 191 5.04 -10.62 13.35
CA ILE A 191 4.89 -11.32 12.07
C ILE A 191 3.84 -12.44 12.17
N GLU A 192 3.87 -13.24 13.23
CA GLU A 192 2.91 -14.33 13.43
C GLU A 192 1.46 -13.82 13.58
N ASP A 193 1.27 -12.73 14.31
CA ASP A 193 -0.04 -12.10 14.46
C ASP A 193 -0.57 -11.55 13.13
N ASP A 194 0.28 -10.87 12.36
CA ASP A 194 -0.07 -10.30 11.06
C ASP A 194 -0.41 -11.37 10.00
N ILE A 195 0.30 -12.51 10.02
CA ILE A 195 0.02 -13.65 9.14
C ILE A 195 -1.35 -14.24 9.46
N ARG A 196 -1.66 -14.46 10.74
CA ARG A 196 -2.96 -15.02 11.18
C ARG A 196 -4.14 -14.21 10.66
N VAL A 197 -4.05 -12.88 10.73
CA VAL A 197 -5.09 -11.96 10.23
C VAL A 197 -5.29 -12.11 8.73
N SER A 198 -4.19 -12.25 7.99
CA SER A 198 -4.21 -12.44 6.55
C SER A 198 -4.87 -13.78 6.18
N GLU A 199 -4.47 -14.88 6.82
CA GLU A 199 -4.98 -16.23 6.53
C GLU A 199 -6.48 -16.40 6.83
N ILE A 200 -6.95 -15.88 7.96
CA ILE A 200 -8.38 -15.92 8.33
C ILE A 200 -9.23 -15.21 7.28
N SER A 201 -8.72 -14.10 6.75
CA SER A 201 -9.41 -13.31 5.72
C SER A 201 -9.45 -14.03 4.37
N PHE A 202 -8.36 -14.72 3.99
CA PHE A 202 -8.32 -15.52 2.75
C PHE A 202 -9.20 -16.78 2.82
N THR A 203 -9.25 -17.44 3.98
CA THR A 203 -10.01 -18.68 4.17
C THR A 203 -11.52 -18.44 4.12
N LYS A 204 -12.00 -17.36 4.76
CA LYS A 204 -13.41 -16.95 4.68
C LYS A 204 -13.86 -16.58 3.27
N GLN A 205 -12.94 -16.20 2.39
CA GLN A 205 -13.26 -15.83 1.01
C GLN A 205 -13.28 -17.03 0.05
N LYS A 206 -12.49 -18.09 0.31
CA LYS A 206 -12.56 -19.35 -0.44
C LYS A 206 -13.88 -20.09 -0.23
N ASN A 207 -14.46 -20.01 0.97
CA ASN A 207 -15.72 -20.68 1.30
C ASN A 207 -16.98 -19.94 0.81
N LYS A 208 -16.84 -18.86 0.03
CA LYS A 208 -17.94 -18.07 -0.54
C LYS A 208 -18.03 -18.17 -2.08
N ASN A 209 -17.23 -19.03 -2.71
CA ASN A 209 -17.31 -19.34 -4.14
C ASN A 209 -17.77 -20.78 -4.34
#